data_AF-A0A8S1VIE9-F1
#
_entry.id   AF-A0A8S1VIE9-F1
#
_cell.length_a   1.000
_cell.length_b   1.000
_cell.length_c   1.000
_cell.angle_alpha   90.00
_cell.angle_beta   90.00
_cell.angle_gamma   90.00
#
_symmetry.space_group_name_H-M   'P 1'
#
loop_
_entity.id
_entity.type
_entity.pdbx_description
1 polymer ?
#
loop_
_entity_poly.entity_id
_entity_poly.type
_entity_poly.pdbx_seq_one_letter_code
_entity_poly.pdbx_strand_id
1 'polypeptide(L)'
;MATNIQHEEINLSLNNDKKAFEDLSGFFNLLAQALEKVDQANKELIECLKKIQKQLSSEIPKLAEVVSLVAESMSVGQKKNLEYVDLIKSKIILSLNGQLEQIKTKQKLLDDYKAKTAIEADRDQKRKNTEPAKQKETYQAYEQAKKEKMLAGQTLNTQYQIYINEKNQEFCSMWKHFLNMQMYCCAAGLQSFSKSAQEIHNREQEVKKDAEIFLSKLLGNQRNQLNFSYLKRLFPNLEQILYTGKFTSLNEFDKCTQLWHQAGFQGPFFLIKLTDQCVFIILNQNSTQDFIRTIKKGLTFELNKGTQWFYFNFQDEQQKVFNIWFQEQQDFENFKVCLERMVK
;
A
#
# COMPACT_ATOMS: atom_id res chain seq x y z
N MET A 1 -29.17 -58.05 -30.51
CA MET A 1 -29.60 -56.64 -30.61
C MET A 1 -28.92 -55.81 -29.51
N ALA A 2 -27.60 -55.62 -29.61
CA ALA A 2 -26.82 -54.85 -28.64
C ALA A 2 -25.69 -54.15 -29.39
N THR A 3 -25.97 -52.98 -30.00
CA THR A 3 -24.92 -52.21 -30.72
C THR A 3 -25.23 -50.75 -31.03
N ASN A 4 -26.37 -50.18 -30.60
CA ASN A 4 -26.67 -48.75 -30.86
C ASN A 4 -26.39 -47.82 -29.67
N ILE A 5 -26.20 -48.33 -28.45
CA ILE A 5 -26.18 -47.48 -27.24
C ILE A 5 -24.80 -46.79 -27.01
N GLN A 6 -23.69 -47.24 -27.58
CA GLN A 6 -22.37 -46.62 -27.32
C GLN A 6 -22.00 -45.42 -28.22
N HIS A 7 -22.44 -45.40 -29.49
CA HIS A 7 -22.01 -44.35 -30.45
C HIS A 7 -22.88 -43.08 -30.39
N GLU A 8 -24.16 -43.21 -30.03
CA GLU A 8 -25.03 -42.07 -29.77
C GLU A 8 -24.56 -41.29 -28.54
N GLU A 9 -24.11 -41.99 -27.49
CA GLU A 9 -23.48 -41.38 -26.30
C GLU A 9 -22.19 -40.65 -26.64
N ILE A 10 -21.31 -41.24 -27.47
CA ILE A 10 -20.09 -40.57 -27.97
C ILE A 10 -20.46 -39.30 -28.74
N ASN A 11 -21.45 -39.37 -29.64
CA ASN A 11 -21.90 -38.22 -30.43
C ASN A 11 -22.42 -37.09 -29.53
N LEU A 12 -23.26 -37.43 -28.56
CA LEU A 12 -23.81 -36.47 -27.60
C LEU A 12 -22.70 -35.83 -26.76
N SER A 13 -21.78 -36.64 -26.24
CA SER A 13 -20.63 -36.18 -25.46
C SER A 13 -19.75 -35.20 -26.24
N LEU A 14 -19.37 -35.55 -27.49
CA LEU A 14 -18.56 -34.69 -28.35
C LEU A 14 -19.27 -33.37 -28.69
N ASN A 15 -20.59 -33.39 -28.89
CA ASN A 15 -21.36 -32.17 -29.16
C ASN A 15 -21.48 -31.27 -27.93
N ASN A 16 -21.64 -31.86 -26.74
CA ASN A 16 -21.66 -31.12 -25.48
C ASN A 16 -20.29 -30.48 -25.20
N ASP A 17 -19.21 -31.25 -25.36
CA ASP A 17 -17.84 -30.75 -25.22
C ASP A 17 -17.55 -29.62 -26.22
N LYS A 18 -17.96 -29.78 -27.48
CA LYS A 18 -17.78 -28.77 -28.53
C LYS A 18 -18.41 -27.44 -28.13
N LYS A 19 -19.69 -27.49 -27.73
CA LYS A 19 -20.41 -26.29 -27.29
C LYS A 19 -19.73 -25.64 -26.08
N ALA A 20 -19.36 -26.43 -25.08
CA ALA A 20 -18.69 -25.91 -23.89
C ALA A 20 -17.34 -25.23 -24.22
N PHE A 21 -16.53 -25.81 -25.09
CA PHE A 21 -15.25 -25.23 -25.48
C PHE A 21 -15.39 -24.02 -26.42
N GLU A 22 -16.40 -23.98 -27.29
CA GLU A 22 -16.74 -22.79 -28.09
C GLU A 22 -17.18 -21.64 -27.18
N ASP A 23 -18.07 -21.89 -26.22
CA ASP A 23 -18.54 -20.90 -25.25
C ASP A 23 -17.38 -20.37 -24.40
N LEU A 24 -16.51 -21.27 -23.89
CA LEU A 24 -15.33 -20.89 -23.11
C LEU A 24 -14.34 -20.07 -23.94
N SER A 25 -14.05 -20.49 -25.18
CA SER A 25 -13.14 -19.77 -26.07
C SER A 25 -13.68 -18.37 -26.35
N GLY A 26 -14.99 -18.23 -26.59
CA GLY A 26 -15.66 -16.93 -26.73
C GLY A 26 -15.50 -16.06 -25.48
N PHE A 27 -15.74 -16.63 -24.30
CA PHE A 27 -15.58 -15.92 -23.02
C PHE A 27 -14.13 -15.44 -22.80
N PHE A 28 -13.14 -16.30 -23.01
CA PHE A 28 -11.74 -15.92 -22.81
C PHE A 28 -11.26 -14.86 -23.81
N ASN A 29 -11.78 -14.87 -25.04
CA ASN A 29 -11.53 -13.79 -25.99
C ASN A 29 -12.09 -12.45 -25.50
N LEU A 30 -13.34 -12.43 -25.00
CA LEU A 30 -13.95 -11.23 -24.42
C LEU A 30 -13.17 -10.74 -23.19
N LEU A 31 -12.76 -11.66 -22.32
CA LEU A 31 -11.96 -11.35 -21.13
C LEU A 31 -10.61 -10.72 -21.53
N ALA A 32 -9.90 -11.32 -22.49
CA ALA A 32 -8.63 -10.79 -22.97
C ALA A 32 -8.79 -9.36 -23.53
N GLN A 33 -9.82 -9.12 -24.35
CA GLN A 33 -10.10 -7.79 -24.90
C GLN A 33 -10.43 -6.76 -23.80
N ALA A 34 -11.18 -7.15 -22.77
CA ALA A 34 -11.50 -6.28 -21.65
C ALA A 34 -10.23 -5.90 -20.86
N LEU A 35 -9.37 -6.88 -20.59
CA LEU A 35 -8.10 -6.67 -19.89
C LEU A 35 -7.13 -5.79 -20.68
N GLU A 36 -7.12 -5.88 -22.01
CA GLU A 36 -6.32 -4.99 -22.88
C GLU A 36 -6.81 -3.54 -22.83
N LYS A 37 -8.13 -3.32 -22.75
CA LYS A 37 -8.67 -1.97 -22.55
C LYS A 37 -8.26 -1.38 -21.19
N VAL A 38 -8.27 -2.21 -20.14
CA VAL A 38 -7.80 -1.81 -18.81
C VAL A 38 -6.31 -1.49 -18.84
N ASP A 39 -5.50 -2.29 -19.56
CA ASP A 39 -4.07 -2.02 -19.75
C ASP A 39 -3.83 -0.65 -20.41
N GLN A 40 -4.56 -0.37 -21.49
CA GLN A 40 -4.45 0.89 -22.21
C GLN A 40 -4.81 2.09 -21.31
N ALA A 41 -5.89 1.99 -20.54
CA ALA A 41 -6.28 3.04 -19.58
C ALA A 41 -5.21 3.25 -18.49
N ASN A 42 -4.64 2.17 -17.96
CA ASN A 42 -3.55 2.25 -16.98
C ASN A 42 -2.31 2.91 -17.56
N LYS A 43 -1.97 2.61 -18.82
CA LYS A 43 -0.84 3.22 -19.53
C LYS A 43 -1.01 4.74 -19.62
N GLU A 44 -2.18 5.19 -20.04
CA GLU A 44 -2.50 6.62 -20.17
C GLU A 44 -2.41 7.34 -18.82
N LEU A 45 -2.92 6.72 -17.75
CA LEU A 45 -2.83 7.26 -16.40
C LEU A 45 -1.37 7.33 -15.92
N ILE A 46 -0.56 6.29 -16.14
CA ILE A 46 0.87 6.29 -15.79
C ILE A 46 1.61 7.40 -16.55
N GLU A 47 1.33 7.59 -17.83
CA GLU A 47 1.92 8.67 -18.63
C GLU A 47 1.51 10.06 -18.12
N CYS A 48 0.24 10.21 -17.72
CA CYS A 48 -0.25 11.44 -17.09
C CYS A 48 0.49 11.74 -15.78
N LEU A 49 0.62 10.74 -14.90
CA LEU A 49 1.34 10.87 -13.64
C LEU A 49 2.81 11.25 -13.86
N LYS A 50 3.50 10.65 -14.83
CA LYS A 50 4.89 11.01 -15.19
C LYS A 50 5.02 12.46 -15.68
N LYS A 51 4.03 12.97 -16.43
CA LYS A 51 4.00 14.38 -16.86
C LYS A 51 3.84 15.31 -15.65
N ILE A 52 2.92 14.99 -14.74
CA ILE A 52 2.69 15.75 -13.51
C ILE A 52 3.95 15.74 -12.63
N GLN A 53 4.58 14.58 -12.43
CA GLN A 53 5.83 14.46 -11.69
C GLN A 53 6.90 15.41 -12.24
N LYS A 54 7.09 15.44 -13.57
CA LYS A 54 8.08 16.30 -14.21
C LYS A 54 7.82 17.79 -13.96
N GLN A 55 6.55 18.22 -14.01
CA GLN A 55 6.15 19.59 -13.70
C GLN A 55 6.41 19.96 -12.25
N LEU A 56 6.05 19.07 -11.32
CA LEU A 56 6.21 19.29 -9.89
C LEU A 56 7.67 19.25 -9.41
N SER A 57 8.57 18.61 -10.15
CA SER A 57 9.94 18.37 -9.70
C SER A 57 10.72 19.65 -9.36
N SER A 58 10.40 20.77 -10.03
CA SER A 58 11.01 22.08 -9.75
C SER A 58 10.29 22.89 -8.69
N GLU A 59 8.99 22.67 -8.49
CA GLU A 59 8.14 23.51 -7.64
C GLU A 59 7.92 22.90 -6.25
N ILE A 60 7.59 21.61 -6.20
CA ILE A 60 7.22 20.89 -4.99
C ILE A 60 7.83 19.47 -5.02
N PRO A 61 9.16 19.33 -4.76
CA PRO A 61 9.86 18.05 -4.88
C PRO A 61 9.23 16.90 -4.08
N LYS A 62 8.77 17.19 -2.85
CA LYS A 62 8.11 16.21 -1.97
C LYS A 62 6.82 15.64 -2.61
N LEU A 63 6.06 16.45 -3.34
CA LEU A 63 4.84 16.01 -4.04
C LEU A 63 5.19 15.25 -5.33
N ALA A 64 6.23 15.69 -6.05
CA ALA A 64 6.73 14.99 -7.23
C ALA A 64 7.14 13.55 -6.90
N GLU A 65 7.80 13.34 -5.75
CA GLU A 65 8.15 12.00 -5.26
C GLU A 65 6.91 11.13 -4.98
N VAL A 66 5.85 11.69 -4.36
CA VAL A 66 4.59 10.96 -4.14
C VAL A 66 3.96 10.53 -5.47
N VAL A 67 3.94 11.42 -6.46
CA VAL A 67 3.42 11.10 -7.80
C VAL A 67 4.25 10.00 -8.48
N SER A 68 5.58 10.01 -8.29
CA SER A 68 6.47 8.93 -8.76
C SER A 68 6.08 7.57 -8.17
N LEU A 69 5.90 7.52 -6.84
CA LEU A 69 5.54 6.29 -6.13
C LEU A 69 4.22 5.68 -6.61
N VAL A 70 3.23 6.52 -6.91
CA VAL A 70 1.95 6.07 -7.47
C VAL A 70 2.15 5.54 -8.89
N ALA A 71 2.87 6.27 -9.75
CA ALA A 71 3.11 5.85 -11.13
C ALA A 71 3.89 4.52 -11.21
N GLU A 72 4.91 4.36 -10.37
CA GLU A 72 5.70 3.12 -10.26
C GLU A 72 4.82 1.95 -9.81
N SER A 73 3.97 2.17 -8.80
CA SER A 73 3.08 1.12 -8.30
C SER A 73 2.07 0.66 -9.34
N MET A 74 1.46 1.61 -10.06
CA MET A 74 0.55 1.30 -11.17
C MET A 74 1.26 0.55 -12.30
N SER A 75 2.52 0.88 -12.58
CA SER A 75 3.33 0.20 -13.61
C SER A 75 3.56 -1.28 -13.29
N VAL A 76 3.71 -1.63 -12.00
CA VAL A 76 3.84 -3.04 -11.57
C VAL A 76 2.56 -3.81 -11.87
N GLY A 77 1.40 -3.27 -11.49
CA GLY A 77 0.10 -3.88 -11.77
C GLY A 77 -0.16 -4.03 -13.26
N GLN A 78 0.17 -3.00 -14.06
CA GLN A 78 0.06 -3.01 -15.51
C GLN A 78 0.86 -4.14 -16.14
N LYS A 79 2.16 -4.26 -15.79
CA LYS A 79 3.02 -5.32 -16.32
C LYS A 79 2.46 -6.72 -16.05
N LYS A 80 1.88 -6.94 -14.86
CA LYS A 80 1.27 -8.22 -14.49
C LYS A 80 -0.04 -8.48 -15.23
N ASN A 81 -0.81 -7.44 -15.55
CA ASN A 81 -1.98 -7.59 -16.40
C ASN A 81 -1.61 -8.06 -17.81
N LEU A 82 -0.53 -7.52 -18.40
CA LEU A 82 -0.01 -7.97 -19.70
C LEU A 82 0.41 -9.45 -19.67
N GLU A 83 1.18 -9.86 -18.67
CA GLU A 83 1.56 -11.28 -18.48
C GLU A 83 0.32 -12.20 -18.39
N TYR A 84 -0.77 -11.72 -17.79
CA TYR A 84 -2.02 -12.47 -17.68
C TYR A 84 -2.78 -12.57 -19.01
N VAL A 85 -2.89 -11.46 -19.75
CA VAL A 85 -3.47 -11.45 -21.10
C VAL A 85 -2.70 -12.39 -22.03
N ASP A 86 -1.36 -12.34 -21.97
CA ASP A 86 -0.50 -13.23 -22.75
C ASP A 86 -0.75 -14.69 -22.42
N LEU A 87 -0.90 -15.03 -21.13
CA LEU A 87 -1.24 -16.40 -20.71
C LEU A 87 -2.62 -16.82 -21.24
N ILE A 88 -3.63 -15.95 -21.17
CA ILE A 88 -4.97 -16.23 -21.71
C ILE A 88 -4.89 -16.53 -23.21
N LYS A 89 -4.22 -15.67 -23.99
CA LYS A 89 -4.12 -15.82 -25.44
C LYS A 89 -3.26 -17.00 -25.87
N SER A 90 -2.05 -17.11 -25.31
CA SER A 90 -1.04 -18.07 -25.77
C SER A 90 -1.21 -19.48 -25.21
N LYS A 91 -1.88 -19.64 -24.06
CA LYS A 91 -2.06 -20.95 -23.42
C LYS A 91 -3.52 -21.38 -23.34
N ILE A 92 -4.38 -20.54 -22.77
CA ILE A 92 -5.76 -20.93 -22.47
C ILE A 92 -6.58 -21.06 -23.78
N ILE A 93 -6.65 -19.99 -24.57
CA ILE A 93 -7.36 -19.98 -25.84
C ILE A 93 -6.75 -20.99 -26.82
N LEU A 94 -5.41 -21.08 -26.87
CA LEU A 94 -4.71 -22.04 -27.72
C LEU A 94 -5.07 -23.49 -27.36
N SER A 95 -5.11 -23.84 -26.07
CA SER A 95 -5.51 -25.17 -25.59
C SER A 95 -6.96 -25.49 -25.94
N LEU A 96 -7.89 -24.56 -25.74
CA LEU A 96 -9.30 -24.73 -26.11
C LEU A 96 -9.46 -24.97 -27.62
N ASN A 97 -8.75 -24.20 -28.45
CA ASN A 97 -8.76 -24.41 -29.89
C ASN A 97 -8.17 -25.78 -30.28
N GLY A 98 -7.11 -26.23 -29.60
CA GLY A 98 -6.57 -27.58 -29.76
C GLY A 98 -7.60 -28.68 -29.45
N GLN A 99 -8.38 -28.51 -28.38
CA GLN A 99 -9.45 -29.43 -28.02
C GLN A 99 -10.59 -29.44 -29.05
N LEU A 100 -10.95 -28.29 -29.62
CA LEU A 100 -11.92 -28.21 -30.71
C LEU A 100 -11.46 -28.98 -31.96
N GLU A 101 -10.16 -28.95 -32.29
CA GLU A 101 -9.60 -29.74 -33.40
C GLU A 101 -9.59 -31.25 -33.10
N GLN A 102 -9.32 -31.65 -31.84
CA GLN A 102 -9.45 -33.05 -31.42
C GLN A 102 -10.89 -33.54 -31.57
N ILE A 103 -11.87 -32.74 -31.15
CA ILE A 103 -13.31 -33.06 -31.29
C ILE A 103 -13.67 -33.24 -32.77
N LYS A 104 -13.26 -32.31 -33.65
CA LYS A 104 -13.50 -32.45 -35.10
C LYS A 104 -12.92 -33.74 -35.65
N THR A 105 -11.72 -34.11 -35.20
CA THR A 105 -11.07 -35.37 -35.61
C THR A 105 -11.87 -36.59 -35.15
N LYS A 106 -12.38 -36.60 -33.91
CA LYS A 106 -13.19 -37.73 -33.40
C LYS A 106 -14.58 -37.79 -34.05
N GLN A 107 -15.18 -36.64 -34.36
CA GLN A 107 -16.42 -36.56 -35.15
C GLN A 107 -16.23 -37.20 -36.53
N LYS A 108 -15.12 -36.93 -37.21
CA LYS A 108 -14.80 -37.56 -38.50
C LYS A 108 -14.67 -39.09 -38.39
N LEU A 109 -14.06 -39.60 -37.32
CA LEU A 109 -13.97 -41.06 -37.07
C LEU A 109 -15.35 -41.67 -36.81
N LEU A 110 -16.22 -40.95 -36.09
CA LEU A 110 -17.59 -41.36 -35.84
C LEU A 110 -18.41 -41.42 -37.14
N ASP A 111 -18.23 -40.43 -38.02
CA ASP A 111 -18.90 -40.40 -39.32
C ASP A 111 -18.42 -41.52 -40.24
N ASP A 112 -17.11 -41.83 -40.26
CA ASP A 112 -16.57 -43.00 -40.97
C ASP A 112 -17.18 -44.31 -40.45
N TYR A 113 -17.29 -44.47 -39.13
CA TYR A 113 -17.94 -45.63 -38.52
C TYR A 113 -19.42 -45.74 -38.93
N LYS A 114 -20.17 -44.64 -38.92
CA LYS A 114 -21.58 -44.60 -39.35
C LYS A 114 -21.71 -44.99 -40.82
N ALA A 115 -20.84 -44.47 -41.69
CA ALA A 115 -20.83 -44.81 -43.11
C ALA A 115 -20.56 -46.30 -43.34
N LYS A 116 -19.55 -46.87 -42.66
CA LYS A 116 -19.24 -48.31 -42.73
C LYS A 116 -20.35 -49.19 -42.17
N THR A 117 -21.06 -48.72 -41.15
CA THR A 117 -22.25 -49.40 -40.62
C THR A 117 -23.39 -49.44 -41.65
N ALA A 118 -23.63 -48.35 -42.37
CA ALA A 118 -24.62 -48.32 -43.45
C ALA A 118 -24.23 -49.25 -44.62
N ILE A 119 -22.96 -49.27 -45.00
CA ILE A 119 -22.44 -50.17 -46.06
C ILE A 119 -22.61 -51.64 -45.65
N GLU A 120 -22.26 -52.01 -44.41
CA GLU A 120 -22.42 -53.38 -43.92
C GLU A 120 -23.90 -53.82 -43.93
N ALA A 121 -24.81 -52.94 -43.52
CA ALA A 121 -26.25 -53.21 -43.56
C ALA A 121 -26.78 -53.42 -44.99
N ASP A 122 -26.37 -52.57 -45.96
CA ASP A 122 -26.72 -52.72 -47.38
C ASP A 122 -26.18 -54.04 -47.96
N ARG A 123 -24.92 -54.39 -47.64
CA ARG A 123 -24.31 -55.64 -48.09
C ARG A 123 -24.97 -56.87 -47.49
N ASP A 124 -25.37 -56.83 -46.22
CA ASP A 124 -26.12 -57.93 -45.59
C ASP A 124 -27.50 -58.11 -46.22
N GLN A 125 -28.20 -57.02 -46.54
CA GLN A 125 -29.49 -57.07 -47.23
C GLN A 125 -29.35 -57.66 -48.63
N LYS A 126 -28.35 -57.22 -49.41
CA LYS A 126 -28.05 -57.78 -50.75
C LYS A 126 -27.71 -59.27 -50.68
N ARG A 127 -26.89 -59.68 -49.70
CA ARG A 127 -26.54 -61.09 -49.46
C ARG A 127 -27.79 -61.94 -49.18
N LYS A 128 -28.71 -61.46 -48.34
CA LYS A 128 -29.97 -62.13 -47.99
C LYS A 128 -30.93 -62.27 -49.18
N ASN A 129 -30.90 -61.32 -50.11
CA ASN A 129 -31.80 -61.28 -51.27
C ASN A 129 -31.25 -62.00 -52.52
N THR A 130 -30.02 -62.53 -52.49
CA THR A 130 -29.38 -63.20 -53.63
C THR A 130 -29.65 -64.70 -53.60
N GLU A 131 -29.91 -65.34 -54.75
CA GLU A 131 -30.12 -66.79 -54.85
C GLU A 131 -28.91 -67.59 -54.33
N PRO A 132 -29.11 -68.70 -53.58
CA PRO A 132 -28.04 -69.49 -52.96
C PRO A 132 -26.91 -69.90 -53.93
N ALA A 133 -27.25 -70.20 -55.19
CA ALA A 133 -26.29 -70.59 -56.23
C ALA A 133 -25.31 -69.47 -56.66
N LYS A 134 -25.63 -68.20 -56.36
CA LYS A 134 -24.84 -67.00 -56.73
C LYS A 134 -24.34 -66.19 -55.54
N GLN A 135 -24.51 -66.70 -54.31
CA GLN A 135 -24.23 -65.94 -53.07
C GLN A 135 -22.74 -65.73 -52.75
N LYS A 136 -21.81 -66.47 -53.38
CA LYS A 136 -20.38 -66.47 -52.99
C LYS A 136 -19.76 -65.07 -52.96
N GLU A 137 -19.97 -64.27 -54.00
CA GLU A 137 -19.42 -62.90 -54.09
C GLU A 137 -20.09 -61.94 -53.11
N THR A 138 -21.42 -62.01 -52.97
CA THR A 138 -22.17 -61.17 -52.02
C THR A 138 -21.82 -61.48 -50.56
N TYR A 139 -21.49 -62.74 -50.25
CA TYR A 139 -21.02 -63.15 -48.93
C TYR A 139 -19.63 -62.61 -48.62
N GLN A 140 -18.69 -62.69 -49.58
CA GLN A 140 -17.34 -62.13 -49.43
C GLN A 140 -17.38 -60.61 -49.23
N ALA A 141 -18.21 -59.90 -50.00
CA ALA A 141 -18.38 -58.46 -49.87
C ALA A 141 -18.97 -58.05 -48.50
N TYR A 142 -19.91 -58.83 -47.97
CA TYR A 142 -20.46 -58.61 -46.63
C TYR A 142 -19.41 -58.86 -45.53
N GLU A 143 -18.67 -59.97 -45.59
CA GLU A 143 -17.62 -60.26 -44.60
C GLU A 143 -16.51 -59.21 -44.60
N GLN A 144 -16.16 -58.67 -45.78
CA GLN A 144 -15.22 -57.56 -45.89
C GLN A 144 -15.77 -56.28 -45.24
N ALA A 145 -17.01 -55.88 -45.56
CA ALA A 145 -17.65 -54.70 -44.96
C ALA A 145 -17.78 -54.83 -43.43
N LYS A 146 -18.08 -56.03 -42.93
CA LYS A 146 -18.15 -56.34 -41.50
C LYS A 146 -16.80 -56.17 -40.81
N LYS A 147 -15.69 -56.64 -41.42
CA LYS A 147 -14.33 -56.43 -40.90
C LYS A 147 -13.96 -54.95 -40.87
N GLU A 148 -14.26 -54.21 -41.93
CA GLU A 148 -13.98 -52.77 -42.02
C GLU A 148 -14.74 -51.95 -40.97
N LYS A 149 -16.03 -52.26 -40.75
CA LYS A 149 -16.85 -51.70 -39.67
C LYS A 149 -16.26 -52.00 -38.30
N MET A 150 -15.85 -53.25 -38.06
CA MET A 150 -15.25 -53.66 -36.78
C MET A 150 -13.96 -52.89 -36.50
N LEU A 151 -13.09 -52.77 -37.50
CA LEU A 151 -11.84 -52.01 -37.38
C LEU A 151 -12.12 -50.52 -37.08
N ALA A 152 -13.05 -49.91 -37.81
CA ALA A 152 -13.43 -48.51 -37.58
C ALA A 152 -13.99 -48.28 -36.17
N GLY A 153 -14.81 -49.21 -35.66
CA GLY A 153 -15.35 -49.13 -34.31
C GLY A 153 -14.26 -49.26 -33.23
N GLN A 154 -13.29 -50.17 -33.42
CA GLN A 154 -12.15 -50.30 -32.52
C GLN A 154 -11.27 -49.03 -32.53
N THR A 155 -10.99 -48.48 -33.71
CA THR A 155 -10.23 -47.23 -33.84
C THR A 155 -10.96 -46.07 -33.16
N LEU A 156 -12.27 -45.90 -33.41
CA LEU A 156 -13.08 -44.86 -32.77
C LEU A 156 -13.05 -44.98 -31.25
N ASN A 157 -13.31 -46.16 -30.70
CA ASN A 157 -13.35 -46.36 -29.25
C ASN A 157 -11.99 -46.07 -28.60
N THR A 158 -10.89 -46.60 -29.16
CA THR A 158 -9.55 -46.35 -28.65
C THR A 158 -9.21 -44.86 -28.69
N GLN A 159 -9.49 -44.19 -29.82
CA GLN A 159 -9.20 -42.77 -30.00
C GLN A 159 -10.07 -41.87 -29.11
N TYR A 160 -11.32 -42.26 -28.86
CA TYR A 160 -12.22 -41.54 -27.96
C TYR A 160 -11.79 -41.68 -26.50
N GLN A 161 -11.36 -42.86 -26.06
CA GLN A 161 -10.84 -43.07 -24.70
C GLN A 161 -9.56 -42.25 -24.45
N ILE A 162 -8.65 -42.20 -25.44
CA ILE A 162 -7.46 -41.33 -25.38
C ILE A 162 -7.89 -39.87 -25.22
N TYR A 163 -8.81 -39.41 -26.07
CA TYR A 163 -9.33 -38.05 -26.02
C TYR A 163 -9.92 -37.68 -24.66
N ILE A 164 -10.75 -38.54 -24.06
CA ILE A 164 -11.38 -38.24 -22.76
C ILE A 164 -10.33 -38.06 -21.65
N ASN A 165 -9.31 -38.91 -21.62
CA ASN A 165 -8.24 -38.81 -20.62
C ASN A 165 -7.40 -37.54 -20.82
N GLU A 166 -6.98 -37.26 -22.05
CA GLU A 166 -6.19 -36.08 -22.40
C GLU A 166 -6.99 -34.79 -22.13
N LYS A 167 -8.25 -34.73 -22.57
CA LYS A 167 -9.17 -33.60 -22.35
C LYS A 167 -9.28 -33.25 -20.87
N ASN A 168 -9.57 -34.22 -20.02
CA ASN A 168 -9.78 -33.97 -18.59
C ASN A 168 -8.49 -33.46 -17.92
N GLN A 169 -7.34 -34.04 -18.27
CA GLN A 169 -6.05 -33.59 -17.75
C GLN A 169 -5.72 -32.17 -18.21
N GLU A 170 -5.88 -31.89 -19.50
CA GLU A 170 -5.65 -30.55 -20.06
C GLU A 170 -6.58 -29.51 -19.45
N PHE A 171 -7.87 -29.84 -19.30
CA PHE A 171 -8.86 -28.93 -18.73
C PHE A 171 -8.52 -28.54 -17.28
N CYS A 172 -8.14 -29.52 -16.45
CA CYS A 172 -7.66 -29.26 -15.08
C CYS A 172 -6.39 -28.40 -15.08
N SER A 173 -5.43 -28.70 -15.97
CA SER A 173 -4.18 -27.95 -16.09
C SER A 173 -4.43 -26.49 -16.51
N MET A 174 -5.33 -26.28 -17.48
CA MET A 174 -5.74 -24.97 -17.98
C MET A 174 -6.29 -24.10 -16.85
N TRP A 175 -7.24 -24.61 -16.07
CA TRP A 175 -7.81 -23.87 -14.93
C TRP A 175 -6.79 -23.59 -13.84
N LYS A 176 -5.91 -24.55 -13.54
CA LYS A 176 -4.82 -24.35 -12.59
C LYS A 176 -3.90 -23.21 -13.02
N HIS A 177 -3.51 -23.16 -14.30
CA HIS A 177 -2.69 -22.08 -14.84
C HIS A 177 -3.40 -20.72 -14.80
N PHE A 178 -4.68 -20.69 -15.18
CA PHE A 178 -5.50 -19.49 -15.16
C PHE A 178 -5.61 -18.89 -13.74
N LEU A 179 -6.02 -19.71 -12.76
CA LEU A 179 -6.21 -19.29 -11.38
C LEU A 179 -4.90 -18.88 -10.71
N ASN A 180 -3.82 -19.63 -10.93
CA ASN A 180 -2.50 -19.30 -10.38
C ASN A 180 -2.00 -17.95 -10.91
N MET A 181 -2.18 -17.67 -12.20
CA MET A 181 -1.77 -16.41 -12.78
C MET A 181 -2.63 -15.25 -12.24
N GLN A 182 -3.94 -15.44 -12.15
CA GLN A 182 -4.84 -14.44 -11.57
C GLN A 182 -4.45 -14.10 -10.12
N MET A 183 -4.18 -15.11 -9.30
CA MET A 183 -3.72 -14.95 -7.92
C MET A 183 -2.40 -14.18 -7.86
N TYR A 184 -1.45 -14.54 -8.72
CA TYR A 184 -0.14 -13.87 -8.78
C TYR A 184 -0.27 -12.39 -9.18
N CYS A 185 -1.11 -12.06 -10.16
CA CYS A 185 -1.38 -10.68 -10.56
C CYS A 185 -2.03 -9.87 -9.43
N CYS A 186 -3.01 -10.45 -8.74
CA CYS A 186 -3.66 -9.81 -7.59
C CYS A 186 -2.66 -9.55 -6.45
N ALA A 187 -1.83 -10.54 -6.12
CA ALA A 187 -0.84 -10.44 -5.06
C ALA A 187 0.22 -9.35 -5.37
N ALA A 188 0.74 -9.33 -6.60
CA ALA A 188 1.73 -8.35 -7.01
C ALA A 188 1.17 -6.91 -6.98
N GLY A 189 -0.05 -6.71 -7.46
CA GLY A 189 -0.75 -5.42 -7.39
C GLY A 189 -0.97 -4.99 -5.94
N LEU A 190 -1.56 -5.85 -5.12
CA LEU A 190 -1.83 -5.56 -3.71
C LEU A 190 -0.57 -5.22 -2.93
N GLN A 191 0.51 -5.98 -3.11
CA GLN A 191 1.78 -5.73 -2.45
C GLN A 191 2.36 -4.36 -2.86
N SER A 192 2.31 -4.04 -4.15
CA SER A 192 2.81 -2.76 -4.66
C SER A 192 2.00 -1.57 -4.12
N PHE A 193 0.67 -1.64 -4.20
CA PHE A 193 -0.20 -0.57 -3.71
C PHE A 193 -0.08 -0.39 -2.20
N SER A 194 -0.01 -1.48 -1.44
CA SER A 194 0.18 -1.42 0.02
C SER A 194 1.50 -0.76 0.40
N LYS A 195 2.58 -1.07 -0.33
CA LYS A 195 3.89 -0.45 -0.09
C LYS A 195 3.84 1.05 -0.36
N SER A 196 3.33 1.47 -1.52
CA SER A 196 3.23 2.90 -1.85
C SER A 196 2.31 3.66 -0.90
N ALA A 197 1.19 3.08 -0.48
CA ALA A 197 0.30 3.70 0.50
C ALA A 197 0.99 3.93 1.86
N GLN A 198 1.77 2.96 2.33
CA GLN A 198 2.54 3.11 3.57
C GLN A 198 3.62 4.19 3.46
N GLU A 199 4.34 4.25 2.34
CA GLU A 199 5.36 5.27 2.10
C GLU A 199 4.75 6.68 2.05
N ILE A 200 3.58 6.83 1.40
CA ILE A 200 2.83 8.09 1.39
C ILE A 200 2.41 8.49 2.80
N HIS A 201 1.90 7.56 3.60
CA HIS A 201 1.53 7.82 5.00
C HIS A 201 2.73 8.30 5.83
N ASN A 202 3.88 7.64 5.70
CA ASN A 202 5.08 8.04 6.43
C ASN A 202 5.51 9.46 6.06
N ARG A 203 5.49 9.80 4.77
CA ARG A 203 5.80 11.16 4.26
C ARG A 203 4.83 12.22 4.79
N GLU A 204 3.55 11.89 4.92
CA GLU A 204 2.55 12.79 5.52
C GLU A 204 2.92 13.15 6.97
N GLN A 205 3.35 12.16 7.76
CA GLN A 205 3.76 12.38 9.15
C GLN A 205 5.02 13.26 9.23
N GLU A 206 5.98 13.04 8.34
CA GLU A 206 7.19 13.87 8.27
C GLU A 206 6.86 15.33 7.93
N VAL A 207 5.98 15.57 6.95
CA VAL A 207 5.56 16.92 6.58
C VAL A 207 4.83 17.63 7.73
N LYS A 208 3.97 16.92 8.47
CA LYS A 208 3.29 17.47 9.66
C LYS A 208 4.31 17.90 10.72
N LYS A 209 5.27 17.03 11.02
CA LYS A 209 6.33 17.31 11.99
C LYS A 209 7.19 18.51 11.57
N ASP A 210 7.57 18.59 10.29
CA ASP A 210 8.32 19.73 9.75
C ASP A 210 7.53 21.04 9.91
N ALA A 211 6.22 21.01 9.65
CA ALA A 211 5.35 22.17 9.81
C ALA A 211 5.22 22.62 11.28
N GLU A 212 5.09 21.68 12.22
CA GLU A 212 5.06 21.97 13.66
C GLU A 212 6.37 22.60 14.15
N ILE A 213 7.52 22.07 13.70
CA ILE A 213 8.83 22.63 14.00
C ILE A 213 8.98 24.04 13.41
N PHE A 214 8.48 24.26 12.20
CA PHE A 214 8.51 25.58 11.58
C PHE A 214 7.62 26.60 12.33
N LEU A 215 6.39 26.22 12.65
CA LEU A 215 5.44 27.07 13.38
C LEU A 215 5.95 27.41 14.78
N SER A 216 6.50 26.44 15.52
CA SER A 216 7.07 26.68 16.84
C SER A 216 8.24 27.66 16.79
N LYS A 217 9.13 27.56 15.79
CA LYS A 217 10.22 28.54 15.56
C LYS A 217 9.69 29.92 15.22
N LEU A 218 8.70 30.03 14.33
CA LEU A 218 8.13 31.30 13.89
C LEU A 218 7.44 32.02 15.07
N LEU A 219 6.58 31.32 15.80
CA LEU A 219 5.86 31.87 16.96
C LEU A 219 6.82 32.21 18.10
N GLY A 220 7.84 31.37 18.35
CA GLY A 220 8.89 31.66 19.31
C GLY A 220 9.65 32.96 18.98
N ASN A 221 10.01 33.15 17.70
CA ASN A 221 10.67 34.37 17.25
C ASN A 221 9.80 35.62 17.42
N GLN A 222 8.51 35.55 17.10
CA GLN A 222 7.57 36.66 17.31
C GLN A 222 7.45 37.04 18.79
N ARG A 223 7.31 36.04 19.68
CA ARG A 223 7.22 36.27 21.12
C ARG A 223 8.49 36.93 21.67
N ASN A 224 9.66 36.50 21.22
CA ASN A 224 10.94 37.09 21.63
C ASN A 224 11.07 38.55 21.20
N GLN A 225 10.62 38.91 19.98
CA GLN A 225 10.63 40.30 19.49
C GLN A 225 9.70 41.22 20.29
N LEU A 226 8.50 40.73 20.63
CA LEU A 226 7.55 41.48 21.46
C LEU A 226 8.09 41.70 22.87
N ASN A 227 8.61 40.64 23.51
CA ASN A 227 9.22 40.71 24.83
C ASN A 227 10.40 41.69 24.86
N PHE A 228 11.27 41.65 23.84
CA PHE A 228 12.40 42.57 23.72
C PHE A 228 11.93 44.02 23.60
N SER A 229 10.93 44.29 22.75
CA SER A 229 10.39 45.63 22.55
C SER A 229 9.75 46.19 23.82
N TYR A 230 9.01 45.36 24.57
CA TYR A 230 8.42 45.72 25.86
C TYR A 230 9.51 46.03 26.89
N LEU A 231 10.48 45.13 27.08
CA LEU A 231 11.54 45.31 28.06
C LEU A 231 12.48 46.47 27.70
N LYS A 232 12.72 46.76 26.42
CA LYS A 232 13.52 47.92 25.98
C LYS A 232 12.87 49.25 26.36
N ARG A 233 11.53 49.30 26.44
CA ARG A 233 10.81 50.49 26.94
C ARG A 233 11.00 50.69 28.45
N LEU A 234 11.07 49.61 29.22
CA LEU A 234 11.31 49.65 30.68
C LEU A 234 12.79 49.88 31.01
N PHE A 235 13.68 49.30 30.21
CA PHE A 235 15.13 49.35 30.38
C PHE A 235 15.78 49.82 29.06
N PRO A 236 15.98 51.15 28.89
CA PRO A 236 16.57 51.70 27.66
C PRO A 236 17.95 51.12 27.32
N ASN A 237 18.73 50.73 28.32
CA ASN A 237 20.07 50.14 28.17
C ASN A 237 20.05 48.60 28.02
N LEU A 238 18.89 48.01 27.69
CA LEU A 238 18.77 46.57 27.41
C LEU A 238 19.58 46.19 26.16
N GLU A 239 20.54 45.29 26.30
CA GLU A 239 21.30 44.72 25.18
C GLU A 239 20.64 43.45 24.66
N GLN A 240 20.24 42.56 25.57
CA GLN A 240 19.77 41.22 25.21
C GLN A 240 18.85 40.64 26.30
N ILE A 241 17.84 39.88 25.88
CA ILE A 241 17.13 38.94 26.77
C ILE A 241 17.91 37.63 26.77
N LEU A 242 18.47 37.24 27.91
CA LEU A 242 19.25 36.02 28.08
C LEU A 242 18.36 34.80 28.28
N TYR A 243 17.21 34.98 28.93
CA TYR A 243 16.24 33.92 29.17
C TYR A 243 14.83 34.48 29.42
N THR A 244 13.79 33.72 29.05
CA THR A 244 12.38 34.02 29.31
C THR A 244 11.69 32.76 29.85
N GLY A 245 11.11 32.85 31.03
CA GLY A 245 10.23 31.84 31.63
C GLY A 245 8.76 32.24 31.53
N LYS A 246 7.87 31.28 31.29
CA LYS A 246 6.45 31.56 31.04
C LYS A 246 5.70 32.06 32.27
N PHE A 247 5.84 31.36 33.40
CA PHE A 247 5.20 31.69 34.66
C PHE A 247 6.05 31.22 35.83
N THR A 248 6.24 32.11 36.79
CA THR A 248 7.03 31.89 37.97
C THR A 248 6.36 32.52 39.18
N SER A 249 6.67 32.02 40.37
CA SER A 249 6.25 32.62 41.64
C SER A 249 7.43 32.81 42.57
N LEU A 250 7.51 34.00 43.18
CA LEU A 250 8.49 34.29 44.21
C LEU A 250 7.95 33.89 45.60
N ASN A 251 8.76 33.16 46.35
CA ASN A 251 8.53 32.81 47.74
C ASN A 251 9.68 33.33 48.60
N GLU A 252 9.37 33.72 49.83
CA GLU A 252 10.34 34.12 50.85
C GLU A 252 10.30 33.10 52.00
N PHE A 253 11.47 32.73 52.51
CA PHE A 253 11.59 31.82 53.63
C PHE A 253 11.51 32.58 54.95
N ASP A 254 10.54 32.22 55.79
CA ASP A 254 10.42 32.75 57.15
C ASP A 254 11.26 31.90 58.12
N LYS A 255 12.29 32.52 58.68
CA LYS A 255 13.21 31.88 59.62
C LYS A 255 12.58 31.55 60.97
N CYS A 256 11.55 32.30 61.38
CA CYS A 256 10.86 32.08 62.64
C CYS A 256 9.93 30.88 62.54
N THR A 257 9.18 30.75 61.44
CA THR A 257 8.24 29.64 61.25
C THR A 257 8.83 28.43 60.50
N GLN A 258 10.01 28.59 59.88
CA GLN A 258 10.64 27.60 58.99
C GLN A 258 9.75 27.18 57.79
N LEU A 259 8.92 28.11 57.30
CA LEU A 259 8.01 27.87 56.18
C LEU A 259 8.26 28.85 55.03
N TRP A 260 7.90 28.43 53.82
CA TRP A 260 7.89 29.28 52.64
C TRP A 260 6.57 30.02 52.54
N HIS A 261 6.64 31.35 52.43
CA HIS A 261 5.47 32.19 52.18
C HIS A 261 5.57 32.81 50.80
N GLN A 262 4.43 32.96 50.14
CA GLN A 262 4.37 33.62 48.84
C GLN A 262 4.68 35.11 48.99
N ALA A 263 5.70 35.60 48.30
CA ALA A 263 6.20 36.98 48.42
C ALA A 263 5.38 37.99 47.59
N GLY A 264 4.23 37.60 47.05
CA GLY A 264 3.32 38.49 46.31
C GLY A 264 3.68 38.78 44.85
N PHE A 265 4.73 38.15 44.31
CA PHE A 265 5.14 38.31 42.90
C PHE A 265 4.91 37.01 42.12
N GLN A 266 4.09 37.10 41.06
CA GLN A 266 3.83 36.00 40.15
C GLN A 266 3.70 36.50 38.73
N GLY A 267 4.27 35.78 37.77
CA GLY A 267 4.18 36.12 36.35
C GLY A 267 5.39 35.67 35.53
N PRO A 268 5.53 36.16 34.29
CA PRO A 268 6.63 35.77 33.42
C PRO A 268 7.96 36.28 33.98
N PHE A 269 8.96 35.41 33.88
CA PHE A 269 10.30 35.67 34.37
C PHE A 269 11.22 36.03 33.22
N PHE A 270 12.08 37.01 33.41
CA PHE A 270 13.10 37.39 32.44
C PHE A 270 14.45 37.47 33.11
N LEU A 271 15.46 36.97 32.43
CA LEU A 271 16.85 37.27 32.71
C LEU A 271 17.35 38.12 31.55
N ILE A 272 17.81 39.33 31.85
CA ILE A 272 18.24 40.29 30.84
C ILE A 272 19.67 40.74 31.10
N LYS A 273 20.35 41.08 30.00
CA LYS A 273 21.64 41.77 30.01
C LYS A 273 21.41 43.24 29.68
N LEU A 274 21.78 44.10 30.62
CA LEU A 274 21.97 45.52 30.41
C LEU A 274 23.45 45.79 30.12
N THR A 275 23.78 46.99 29.67
CA THR A 275 25.16 47.39 29.33
C THR A 275 26.20 47.02 30.39
N ASP A 276 25.91 47.28 31.67
CA ASP A 276 26.88 47.11 32.76
C ASP A 276 26.55 45.98 33.75
N GLN A 277 25.38 45.35 33.61
CA GLN A 277 24.87 44.40 34.61
C GLN A 277 23.83 43.45 34.05
N CYS A 278 23.63 42.32 34.73
CA CYS A 278 22.52 41.44 34.45
C CYS A 278 21.43 41.56 35.53
N VAL A 279 20.18 41.43 35.11
CA VAL A 279 19.01 41.64 35.98
C VAL A 279 18.03 40.50 35.74
N PHE A 280 17.47 39.97 36.81
CA PHE A 280 16.28 39.14 36.69
C PHE A 280 15.02 39.91 37.10
N ILE A 281 13.92 39.60 36.42
CA ILE A 281 12.66 40.31 36.51
C ILE A 281 11.53 39.28 36.60
N ILE A 282 10.58 39.48 37.51
CA ILE A 282 9.25 38.88 37.43
C ILE A 282 8.30 40.04 37.15
N LEU A 283 7.70 40.04 35.96
CA LEU A 283 6.64 41.00 35.65
C LEU A 283 5.40 40.56 36.43
N ASN A 284 4.98 41.36 37.39
CA ASN A 284 3.96 40.94 38.34
C ASN A 284 2.58 41.05 37.70
N GLN A 285 1.80 39.98 37.78
CA GLN A 285 0.41 39.97 37.32
C GLN A 285 -0.56 40.44 38.41
N ASN A 286 -0.15 40.37 39.68
CA ASN A 286 -1.02 40.67 40.82
C ASN A 286 -0.98 42.14 41.25
N SER A 287 -0.03 42.93 40.75
CA SER A 287 0.09 44.36 41.05
C SER A 287 0.88 45.09 39.98
N THR A 288 0.93 46.43 40.05
CA THR A 288 1.75 47.25 39.14
C THR A 288 3.23 47.29 39.52
N GLN A 289 3.64 46.58 40.57
CA GLN A 289 5.03 46.52 41.01
C GLN A 289 5.68 45.21 40.56
N ASP A 290 6.68 45.33 39.70
CA ASP A 290 7.50 44.21 39.23
C ASP A 290 8.61 43.89 40.23
N PHE A 291 8.97 42.60 40.32
CA PHE A 291 10.14 42.20 41.08
C PHE A 291 11.37 42.30 40.19
N ILE A 292 12.27 43.23 40.51
CA ILE A 292 13.49 43.48 39.72
C ILE A 292 14.69 43.35 40.66
N ARG A 293 15.71 42.57 40.26
CA ARG A 293 16.96 42.45 41.01
C ARG A 293 18.17 42.28 40.10
N THR A 294 19.21 43.05 40.41
CA THR A 294 20.53 42.94 39.77
C THR A 294 21.27 41.71 40.29
N ILE A 295 21.87 40.94 39.38
CA ILE A 295 22.83 39.89 39.69
C ILE A 295 24.17 40.55 40.01
N LYS A 296 24.52 40.62 41.30
CA LYS A 296 25.77 41.20 41.80
C LYS A 296 26.78 40.13 42.20
N LYS A 297 28.05 40.53 42.30
CA LYS A 297 29.13 39.71 42.90
C LYS A 297 28.78 39.46 44.38
N GLY A 298 28.49 38.20 44.74
CA GLY A 298 28.00 37.81 46.07
C GLY A 298 26.62 37.15 46.10
N LEU A 299 25.95 37.00 44.93
CA LEU A 299 24.76 36.15 44.81
C LEU A 299 25.14 34.68 45.07
N THR A 300 24.58 34.10 46.13
CA THR A 300 24.63 32.65 46.37
C THR A 300 23.32 32.03 45.95
N PHE A 301 23.38 30.91 45.25
CA PHE A 301 22.20 30.24 44.75
C PHE A 301 22.31 28.72 44.74
N GLU A 302 21.18 28.05 44.78
CA GLU A 302 21.05 26.60 44.64
C GLU A 302 19.88 26.26 43.71
N LEU A 303 20.03 25.19 42.93
CA LEU A 303 19.03 24.72 41.97
C LEU A 303 18.61 23.31 42.33
N ASN A 304 17.39 23.14 42.84
CA ASN A 304 16.84 21.83 43.19
C ASN A 304 15.97 21.26 42.05
N LYS A 305 16.47 20.18 41.44
CA LYS A 305 15.80 19.50 40.32
C LYS A 305 14.47 18.83 40.71
N GLY A 306 14.34 18.37 41.95
CA GLY A 306 13.13 17.68 42.41
C GLY A 306 11.95 18.62 42.65
N THR A 307 12.22 19.90 42.91
CA THR A 307 11.19 20.90 43.25
C THR A 307 11.06 22.03 42.24
N GLN A 308 11.95 22.12 41.23
CA GLN A 308 12.00 23.23 40.26
C GLN A 308 12.21 24.59 40.94
N TRP A 309 12.98 24.60 42.03
CA TRP A 309 13.22 25.79 42.88
C TRP A 309 14.60 26.37 42.62
N PHE A 310 14.63 27.67 42.35
CA PHE A 310 15.84 28.49 42.32
C PHE A 310 15.93 29.27 43.62
N TYR A 311 16.75 28.76 44.55
CA TYR A 311 17.02 29.43 45.81
C TYR A 311 18.10 30.47 45.61
N PHE A 312 17.91 31.65 46.17
CA PHE A 312 18.94 32.67 46.18
C PHE A 312 18.83 33.58 47.40
N ASN A 313 19.96 34.20 47.73
CA ASN A 313 20.05 35.20 48.77
C ASN A 313 21.10 36.24 48.37
N PHE A 314 20.85 37.49 48.76
CA PHE A 314 21.80 38.59 48.59
C PHE A 314 22.49 38.85 49.92
N GLN A 315 23.82 38.99 49.92
CA GLN A 315 24.59 39.28 51.13
C GLN A 315 24.19 40.61 51.79
N ASP A 316 23.72 41.57 51.00
CA ASP A 316 23.36 42.92 51.46
C ASP A 316 21.94 43.02 52.06
N GLU A 317 21.07 42.01 51.88
CA GLU A 317 19.66 42.06 52.29
C GLU A 317 19.39 41.17 53.53
N GLN A 318 19.85 41.58 54.72
CA GLN A 318 19.50 41.02 56.04
C GLN A 318 19.37 39.47 56.13
N GLN A 319 20.14 38.74 55.33
CA GLN A 319 20.04 37.28 55.18
C GLN A 319 18.63 36.74 54.83
N LYS A 320 17.83 37.44 54.02
CA LYS A 320 16.58 36.88 53.46
C LYS A 320 16.92 35.79 52.44
N VAL A 321 16.12 34.71 52.43
CA VAL A 321 16.26 33.62 51.47
C VAL A 321 15.01 33.58 50.61
N PHE A 322 15.20 33.68 49.31
CA PHE A 322 14.14 33.64 48.33
C PHE A 322 14.18 32.36 47.51
N ASN A 323 13.03 31.97 46.98
CA ASN A 323 12.89 30.90 46.00
C ASN A 323 12.01 31.39 44.84
N ILE A 324 12.48 31.16 43.61
CA ILE A 324 11.63 31.23 42.43
C ILE A 324 11.24 29.81 42.02
N TRP A 325 9.95 29.53 42.08
CA TRP A 325 9.39 28.30 41.51
C TRP A 325 8.98 28.55 40.06
N PHE A 326 9.36 27.63 39.19
CA PHE A 326 8.98 27.62 37.77
C PHE A 326 7.85 26.63 37.56
N GLN A 327 6.80 27.05 36.86
CA GLN A 327 5.67 26.15 36.56
C GLN A 327 6.07 24.99 35.63
N GLU A 328 6.96 25.27 34.67
CA GLU A 328 7.38 24.32 33.64
C GLU A 328 8.80 23.80 33.95
N GLN A 329 8.99 22.48 33.95
CA GLN A 329 10.31 21.89 34.21
C GLN A 329 11.36 22.34 33.19
N GLN A 330 10.96 22.44 31.92
CA GLN A 330 11.85 22.84 30.83
C GLN A 330 12.36 24.28 31.01
N ASP A 331 11.54 25.16 31.57
CA ASP A 331 11.90 26.55 31.86
C ASP A 331 13.01 26.59 32.93
N PHE A 332 12.87 25.81 34.01
CA PHE A 332 13.88 25.69 35.05
C PHE A 332 15.24 25.19 34.53
N GLU A 333 15.25 24.12 33.73
CA GLU A 333 16.49 23.55 33.17
C GLU A 333 17.18 24.52 32.19
N ASN A 334 16.41 25.23 31.36
CA ASN A 334 16.94 26.24 30.46
C ASN A 334 17.54 27.43 31.22
N PHE A 335 16.84 27.90 32.26
CA PHE A 335 17.32 28.98 33.13
C PHE A 335 18.63 28.61 33.82
N LYS A 336 18.73 27.39 34.36
CA LYS A 336 19.94 26.87 35.00
C LYS A 336 21.17 26.98 34.09
N VAL A 337 21.05 26.49 32.85
CA VAL A 337 22.15 26.53 31.87
C VAL A 337 22.57 27.98 31.57
N CYS A 338 21.61 28.90 31.47
CA CYS A 338 21.89 30.32 31.27
C CYS A 338 22.62 30.93 32.47
N LEU A 339 22.16 30.67 33.69
CA LEU A 339 22.74 31.23 34.91
C LEU A 339 24.17 30.70 35.17
N GLU A 340 24.41 29.40 34.98
CA GLU A 340 25.73 28.79 35.15
C GLU A 340 26.79 29.34 34.17
N ARG A 341 26.36 29.78 32.98
CA ARG A 341 27.25 30.45 32.00
C ARG A 341 27.64 31.87 32.39
N MET A 342 26.86 32.51 33.25
CA MET A 342 27.05 33.91 33.64
C MET A 342 27.85 34.09 34.93
N VAL A 343 27.84 33.08 35.81
CA VAL A 343 28.50 33.13 37.12
C VAL A 343 29.90 32.49 37.12
N LYS A 344 30.34 31.94 35.97
CA LYS A 344 31.77 31.69 35.67
C LYS A 344 32.39 32.95 35.09
#